data_AF-A0A226X543-F1
#
_entry.id   AF-A0A226X543-F1
#
_cell.length_a   1.000
_cell.length_b   1.000
_cell.length_c   1.000
_cell.angle_alpha   90.00
_cell.angle_beta   90.00
_cell.angle_gamma   90.00
#
_symmetry.space_group_name_H-M   'P 1'
#
loop_
_entity.id
_entity.type
_entity.pdbx_description
1 polymer ?
#
loop_
_entity_poly.entity_id
_entity_poly.type
_entity_poly.pdbx_seq_one_letter_code
_entity_poly.pdbx_strand_id
1 'polypeptide(L)'
;MDTAGKTVDFLFRAKRDKVTARRFFETSIARKGVPETVTIDKSGSNLAALQAVNAARETPIMIRQLKYLNNVVEQDHRAVKRITRPMLGFKDFRCARIILSGIEVMHMIRKGQMKTED
;
A
#
# COMPACT_ATOMS: atom_id res chain seq x y z
N MET A 1 5.47 -7.79 9.58
CA MET A 1 5.51 -7.29 10.96
C MET A 1 6.67 -7.96 11.66
N ASP A 2 7.52 -7.20 12.34
CA ASP A 2 8.41 -7.72 13.37
C ASP A 2 7.90 -7.24 14.74
N THR A 3 8.27 -7.98 15.77
CA THR A 3 7.92 -7.85 17.18
C THR A 3 8.21 -6.46 17.80
N ALA A 4 8.94 -5.58 17.12
CA ALA A 4 9.23 -4.19 17.51
C ALA A 4 8.37 -3.12 16.76
N GLY A 5 7.36 -3.52 15.99
CA GLY A 5 6.33 -2.59 15.52
C GLY A 5 6.77 -1.54 14.50
N LYS A 6 7.95 -1.66 13.88
CA LYS A 6 8.37 -0.76 12.78
C LYS A 6 7.63 -1.13 11.50
N THR A 7 6.42 -0.61 11.40
CA THR A 7 5.54 -0.73 10.25
C THR A 7 6.13 0.08 9.10
N VAL A 8 6.52 -0.60 8.02
CA VAL A 8 6.76 0.07 6.73
C VAL A 8 5.40 0.57 6.25
N ASP A 9 5.17 1.89 6.32
CA ASP A 9 3.94 2.53 5.86
C ASP A 9 3.44 1.92 4.54
N PHE A 10 2.24 1.36 4.59
CA PHE A 10 1.52 0.85 3.44
C PHE A 10 1.02 2.06 2.63
N LEU A 11 1.82 2.55 1.68
CA LEU A 11 1.37 3.58 0.76
C LEU A 11 0.61 2.95 -0.42
N PHE A 12 -0.69 3.19 -0.46
CA PHE A 12 -1.60 2.81 -1.53
C PHE A 12 -1.29 3.60 -2.82
N ARG A 13 -0.98 2.92 -3.93
CA ARG A 13 -1.06 3.52 -5.28
C ARG A 13 -1.66 2.56 -6.31
N ALA A 14 -2.56 3.12 -7.13
CA ALA A 14 -3.45 2.42 -8.05
C ALA A 14 -2.81 1.95 -9.39
N LYS A 15 -1.48 1.82 -9.49
CA LYS A 15 -0.83 1.29 -10.72
C LYS A 15 0.07 0.10 -10.42
N ARG A 16 -0.36 -1.06 -10.92
CA ARG A 16 0.33 -2.36 -10.89
C ARG A 16 1.43 -2.44 -11.97
N ASP A 17 2.36 -1.51 -11.93
CA ASP A 17 3.50 -1.49 -12.85
C ASP A 17 4.78 -1.77 -12.07
N LYS A 18 5.59 -2.72 -12.57
CA LYS A 18 6.88 -3.12 -11.98
C LYS A 18 7.80 -1.91 -11.79
N VAL A 19 7.82 -0.97 -12.75
CA VAL A 19 8.67 0.23 -12.67
C VAL A 19 8.22 1.13 -11.51
N THR A 20 6.91 1.33 -11.38
CA THR A 20 6.32 2.14 -10.31
C THR A 20 6.56 1.48 -8.94
N ALA A 21 6.34 0.17 -8.83
CA ALA A 21 6.59 -0.59 -7.61
C ALA A 21 8.07 -0.55 -7.20
N ARG A 22 8.99 -0.69 -8.15
CA ARG A 22 10.44 -0.58 -7.90
C ARG A 22 10.80 0.80 -7.34
N ARG A 23 10.38 1.88 -8.03
CA ARG A 23 10.66 3.25 -7.58
C ARG A 23 10.11 3.51 -6.18
N PHE A 24 8.95 2.94 -5.86
CA PHE A 24 8.36 3.01 -4.52
C PHE A 24 9.25 2.36 -3.45
N PHE A 25 9.71 1.13 -3.68
CA PHE A 25 10.58 0.43 -2.73
C PHE A 25 11.93 1.16 -2.58
N GLU A 26 12.55 1.60 -3.67
CA GLU A 26 13.80 2.38 -3.64
C GLU A 26 13.64 3.67 -2.83
N THR A 27 12.56 4.42 -3.08
CA THR A 27 12.28 5.67 -2.34
C THR A 27 12.02 5.40 -0.86
N SER A 28 11.31 4.32 -0.54
CA SER A 28 11.00 3.96 0.85
C SER A 28 12.24 3.53 1.62
N ILE A 29 13.12 2.73 0.99
CA ILE A 29 14.40 2.31 1.56
C ILE A 29 15.31 3.53 1.76
N ALA A 30 15.36 4.45 0.80
CA ALA A 30 16.15 5.67 0.93
C ALA A 30 15.70 6.57 2.10
N ARG A 31 14.40 6.61 2.38
CA ARG A 31 13.83 7.45 3.45
C ARG A 31 13.84 6.81 4.82
N LYS A 32 13.65 5.49 4.89
CA LYS A 32 13.39 4.77 6.16
C LYS A 32 14.49 3.79 6.54
N GLY A 33 15.50 3.65 5.69
CA GLY A 33 16.52 2.62 5.82
C GLY A 33 16.07 1.28 5.23
N VAL A 34 17.01 0.35 5.22
CA VAL A 34 16.83 -0.99 4.66
C VAL A 34 16.10 -1.87 5.67
N PRO A 35 14.93 -2.43 5.34
CA PRO A 35 14.27 -3.42 6.17
C PRO A 35 14.92 -4.81 5.99
N GLU A 36 14.95 -5.60 7.06
CA GLU A 36 15.36 -7.01 6.99
C GLU A 36 14.31 -7.86 6.25
N THR A 37 13.01 -7.58 6.48
CA THR A 37 11.89 -8.30 5.88
C THR A 37 10.85 -7.34 5.31
N VAL A 38 10.41 -7.59 4.07
CA VAL A 38 9.27 -6.91 3.46
C VAL A 38 8.14 -7.91 3.24
N THR A 39 6.96 -7.56 3.74
CA THR A 39 5.74 -8.33 3.51
C THR A 39 4.95 -7.69 2.39
N ILE A 40 4.70 -8.46 1.33
CA ILE A 40 3.90 -8.03 0.18
C ILE A 40 2.67 -8.91 0.01
N ASP A 41 1.75 -8.41 -0.78
CA ASP A 41 0.64 -9.18 -1.32
C ASP A 41 1.14 -10.19 -2.39
N LYS A 42 0.26 -11.00 -3.01
CA LYS A 42 0.70 -11.94 -4.07
C LYS A 42 0.83 -11.29 -5.45
N SER A 43 1.06 -9.98 -5.54
CA SER A 43 1.18 -9.33 -6.84
C SER A 43 2.55 -9.58 -7.48
N GLY A 44 2.53 -10.00 -8.75
CA GLY A 44 3.76 -10.26 -9.51
C GLY A 44 4.63 -9.01 -9.69
N SER A 45 4.02 -7.82 -9.77
CA SER A 45 4.74 -6.54 -9.87
C SER A 45 5.55 -6.22 -8.61
N ASN A 46 5.00 -6.49 -7.42
CA ASN A 46 5.71 -6.25 -6.16
C ASN A 46 6.86 -7.23 -5.97
N LEU A 47 6.63 -8.50 -6.30
CA LEU A 47 7.67 -9.54 -6.26
C LEU A 47 8.81 -9.19 -7.23
N ALA A 48 8.49 -8.89 -8.49
CA ALA A 48 9.49 -8.56 -9.51
C ALA A 48 10.25 -7.26 -9.18
N ALA A 49 9.59 -6.30 -8.53
CA ALA A 49 10.23 -5.07 -8.07
C ALA A 49 11.23 -5.33 -6.93
N LEU A 50 10.83 -6.08 -5.89
CA LEU A 50 11.72 -6.43 -4.78
C LEU A 50 12.88 -7.33 -5.22
N GLN A 51 12.65 -8.26 -6.16
CA GLN A 51 13.72 -9.04 -6.77
C GLN A 51 14.73 -8.14 -7.50
N ALA A 52 14.25 -7.16 -8.27
CA ALA A 52 15.12 -6.19 -8.95
C ALA A 52 15.89 -5.32 -7.96
N VAL A 53 15.28 -4.95 -6.82
CA VAL A 53 15.96 -4.23 -5.74
C VAL A 53 17.03 -5.11 -5.09
N ASN A 54 16.75 -6.38 -4.83
CA ASN A 54 17.71 -7.32 -4.24
C ASN A 54 18.88 -7.67 -5.16
N ALA A 55 18.69 -7.63 -6.48
CA ALA A 55 19.75 -7.94 -7.45
C ALA A 55 20.96 -7.00 -7.34
N ALA A 56 20.78 -5.80 -6.80
CA ALA A 56 21.84 -4.80 -6.61
C ALA A 56 22.41 -4.78 -5.17
N ARG A 57 22.11 -5.79 -4.33
CA ARG A 57 22.44 -5.78 -2.89
C ARG A 57 23.26 -7.00 -2.51
N GLU A 58 24.27 -6.79 -1.65
CA GLU A 58 25.04 -7.88 -1.04
C GLU A 58 24.18 -8.68 -0.05
N THR A 59 23.42 -7.97 0.79
CA THR A 59 22.45 -8.60 1.71
C THR A 59 21.03 -8.43 1.17
N PRO A 60 20.38 -9.52 0.72
CA PRO A 60 19.03 -9.46 0.18
C PRO A 60 17.99 -9.24 1.28
N ILE A 61 16.96 -8.47 0.96
CA ILE A 61 15.77 -8.29 1.81
C ILE A 61 14.92 -9.55 1.74
N MET A 62 14.50 -10.10 2.89
CA MET A 62 13.60 -11.25 2.92
C MET A 62 12.19 -10.84 2.46
N ILE A 63 11.67 -11.53 1.44
CA ILE A 63 10.34 -11.24 0.86
C ILE A 63 9.33 -12.26 1.39
N ARG A 64 8.28 -11.80 2.07
CA ARG A 64 7.16 -12.64 2.52
C ARG A 64 5.89 -12.28 1.75
N GLN A 65 5.25 -13.24 1.10
CA GLN A 65 3.97 -13.04 0.40
C GLN A 65 2.81 -13.53 1.28
N LEU A 66 1.89 -12.64 1.64
CA LEU A 66 0.73 -12.99 2.46
C LEU A 66 -0.59 -12.81 1.69
N LYS A 67 -1.35 -13.91 1.56
CA LYS A 67 -2.61 -13.95 0.81
C LYS A 67 -3.65 -12.96 1.37
N TYR A 68 -3.72 -12.79 2.68
CA TYR A 68 -4.74 -11.93 3.29
C TYR A 68 -4.56 -10.44 2.93
N LEU A 69 -3.34 -10.00 2.58
CA LEU A 69 -3.13 -8.63 2.12
C LEU A 69 -3.85 -8.35 0.80
N ASN A 70 -3.91 -9.34 -0.11
CA ASN A 70 -4.77 -9.22 -1.30
C ASN A 70 -6.24 -9.07 -0.91
N ASN A 71 -6.72 -9.86 0.06
CA ASN A 71 -8.13 -9.79 0.48
C ASN A 71 -8.50 -8.42 1.04
N VAL A 72 -7.59 -7.78 1.81
CA VAL A 72 -7.77 -6.43 2.35
C VAL A 72 -7.81 -5.39 1.22
N VAL A 73 -6.87 -5.44 0.28
CA VAL A 73 -6.83 -4.54 -0.88
C VAL A 73 -8.07 -4.71 -1.76
N GLU A 74 -8.50 -5.95 -2.02
CA GLU A 74 -9.72 -6.24 -2.76
C GLU A 74 -10.97 -5.74 -2.04
N GLN A 75 -11.02 -5.85 -0.71
CA GLN A 75 -12.13 -5.34 0.08
C GLN A 75 -12.21 -3.83 0.06
N ASP A 76 -11.08 -3.14 0.19
CA ASP A 76 -11.01 -1.68 0.10
C ASP A 76 -11.47 -1.19 -1.28
N HIS A 77 -10.99 -1.83 -2.35
CA HIS A 77 -11.47 -1.56 -3.70
C HIS A 77 -12.97 -1.84 -3.87
N ARG A 78 -13.53 -2.85 -3.21
CA ARG A 78 -14.98 -3.10 -3.24
C ARG A 78 -15.76 -1.96 -2.59
N ALA A 79 -15.28 -1.39 -1.48
CA ALA A 79 -15.91 -0.25 -0.82
C ALA A 79 -15.89 0.98 -1.73
N VAL A 80 -14.72 1.32 -2.28
CA VAL A 80 -14.58 2.44 -3.23
C VAL A 80 -15.47 2.24 -4.46
N LYS A 81 -15.44 1.06 -5.10
CA LYS A 81 -16.27 0.76 -6.27
C LYS A 81 -17.76 0.82 -5.98
N ARG A 82 -18.20 0.45 -4.77
CA ARG A 82 -19.60 0.54 -4.38
C ARG A 82 -20.09 1.99 -4.37
N ILE A 83 -19.25 2.91 -3.90
CA ILE A 83 -19.55 4.34 -3.85
C ILE A 83 -19.46 4.97 -5.24
N THR A 84 -18.46 4.59 -6.04
CA THR A 84 -18.20 5.25 -7.34
C THR A 84 -19.01 4.70 -8.50
N ARG A 85 -19.49 3.46 -8.45
CA ARG A 85 -20.28 2.86 -9.54
C ARG A 85 -21.58 3.62 -9.86
N PRO A 86 -22.41 3.99 -8.87
CA PRO A 86 -23.59 4.83 -9.13
C PRO A 86 -23.24 6.21 -9.68
N MET A 87 -22.03 6.69 -9.44
CA MET A 87 -21.54 8.01 -9.90
C MET A 87 -20.94 7.97 -11.32
N LEU A 88 -20.93 6.80 -11.98
CA LEU A 88 -20.23 6.55 -13.26
C LEU A 88 -18.72 6.84 -13.20
N GLY A 89 -18.11 6.67 -12.02
CA GLY A 89 -16.70 6.99 -11.78
C GLY A 89 -16.44 8.47 -11.46
N PHE A 90 -15.17 8.84 -11.35
CA PHE A 90 -14.78 10.21 -11.06
C PHE A 90 -14.57 11.00 -12.36
N LYS A 91 -15.27 12.12 -12.52
CA LYS A 91 -15.10 13.03 -13.67
C LYS A 91 -13.93 14.02 -13.50
N ASP A 92 -13.50 14.28 -12.27
CA ASP A 92 -12.40 15.19 -11.90
C ASP A 92 -11.55 14.54 -10.79
N PHE A 93 -10.22 14.69 -10.88
CA PHE A 93 -9.25 14.25 -9.87
C PHE A 93 -9.47 14.88 -8.49
N ARG A 94 -9.94 16.14 -8.43
CA ARG A 94 -10.28 16.81 -7.18
C ARG A 94 -11.42 16.10 -6.46
N CYS A 95 -12.47 15.73 -7.20
CA CYS A 95 -13.60 14.96 -6.66
C CYS A 95 -13.16 13.57 -6.20
N ALA A 96 -12.30 12.89 -6.97
CA ALA A 96 -11.72 11.61 -6.58
C ALA A 96 -10.97 11.72 -5.25
N ARG A 97 -10.13 12.76 -5.10
CA ARG A 97 -9.33 12.98 -3.89
C ARG A 97 -10.23 13.21 -2.67
N ILE A 98 -11.24 14.06 -2.77
CA ILE A 98 -12.16 14.35 -1.64
C ILE A 98 -12.90 13.08 -1.19
N ILE A 99 -13.45 12.32 -2.15
CA ILE A 99 -14.20 11.10 -1.84
C ILE A 99 -13.30 10.03 -1.23
N LEU A 100 -12.10 9.82 -1.80
CA LEU A 100 -11.13 8.88 -1.25
C LEU A 100 -10.70 9.25 0.17
N SER A 101 -10.42 10.53 0.44
CA SER A 101 -10.12 11.02 1.79
C SER A 101 -11.29 10.80 2.75
N GLY A 102 -12.53 11.01 2.32
CA GLY A 102 -13.71 10.72 3.15
C GLY A 102 -13.82 9.23 3.52
N ILE A 103 -13.57 8.34 2.56
CA ILE A 103 -13.57 6.87 2.81
C ILE A 103 -12.47 6.50 3.81
N GLU A 104 -11.28 7.08 3.65
CA GLU A 104 -10.14 6.85 4.54
C GLU A 104 -10.45 7.31 5.98
N VAL A 105 -11.05 8.49 6.15
CA VAL A 105 -11.50 9.00 7.46
C VAL A 105 -12.53 8.06 8.09
N MET A 106 -13.53 7.61 7.33
CA MET A 106 -14.53 6.66 7.84
C MET A 106 -13.90 5.32 8.25
N HIS A 107 -12.88 4.86 7.53
CA HIS A 107 -12.12 3.67 7.92
C HIS A 107 -11.29 3.90 9.19
N MET A 108 -10.66 5.06 9.37
CA MET A 108 -9.94 5.40 10.61
C MET A 108 -10.88 5.44 11.81
N ILE A 109 -12.07 6.06 11.67
CA ILE A 109 -13.11 6.07 12.71
C ILE A 109 -13.54 4.66 13.05
N ARG A 110 -13.90 3.84 12.05
CA ARG A 110 -14.35 2.45 12.26
C ARG A 110 -13.30 1.58 12.96
N LYS A 111 -12.01 1.87 12.76
CA LYS A 111 -10.89 1.14 13.39
C LYS A 111 -10.44 1.72 14.73
N GLY A 112 -11.05 2.83 15.19
CA GLY A 112 -10.61 3.52 16.41
C GLY A 112 -9.21 4.14 16.29
N GLN A 113 -8.78 4.49 15.07
CA GLN A 113 -7.43 5.00 14.77
C GLN A 113 -7.37 6.53 14.69
N MET A 114 -8.44 7.23 15.06
CA MET A 114 -8.42 8.68 15.21
C MET A 114 -7.52 9.02 16.40
N LYS A 115 -6.40 9.70 16.14
CA LYS A 115 -5.60 10.30 17.21
C LYS A 115 -6.34 11.55 17.67
N THR A 116 -6.78 11.57 18.92
CA THR A 116 -7.03 12.82 19.64
C THR A 116 -5.66 13.40 19.98
N GLU A 117 -5.38 14.60 19.49
CA GLU A 117 -4.30 15.43 20.02
C GLU A 117 -4.82 16.00 21.35
N ASP A 118 -4.20 15.57 22.46
CA ASP A 118 -4.33 16.20 23.78
C ASP A 118 -3.11 17.09 24.04
#